data_AF-A0A348P1D5-F1
#
_entry.id   AF-A0A348P1D5-F1
#
_cell.length_a   1.000
_cell.length_b   1.000
_cell.length_c   1.000
_cell.angle_alpha   90.00
_cell.angle_beta   90.00
_cell.angle_gamma   90.00
#
_symmetry.space_group_name_H-M   'P 1'
#
loop_
_entity.id
_entity.type
_entity.pdbx_description
1 polymer ?
#
loop_
_entity_poly.entity_id
_entity_poly.type
_entity_poly.pdbx_seq_one_letter_code
_entity_poly.pdbx_strand_id
1 'polypeptide(L)'
;MKKTNIYLEVLRYGAENLNSGVTYEQAIKQLGFNAPGGDFELYFNNWFYDNFHSEHIPVLRKKHNENVILSREDLKEANSQKVFMTSNAYFKYMSYSGDNIPRETMISLILASASLVISIAIYLFILIRV
;
A
#
# COMPACT_ATOMS: atom_id res chain seq x y z
N MET A 1 -22.12 10.98 -14.64
CA MET A 1 -20.88 10.26 -14.28
C MET A 1 -21.15 9.44 -13.04
N LYS A 2 -20.90 8.12 -13.06
CA LYS A 2 -21.00 7.30 -11.83
C LYS A 2 -20.01 7.89 -10.82
N LYS A 3 -20.46 8.13 -9.58
CA LYS A 3 -19.58 8.55 -8.48
C LYS A 3 -18.64 7.37 -8.17
N THR A 4 -17.48 7.29 -8.83
CA THR A 4 -16.50 6.26 -8.50
C THR A 4 -15.92 6.56 -7.13
N ASN A 5 -15.76 5.53 -6.30
CA ASN A 5 -15.18 5.67 -4.97
C ASN A 5 -13.72 6.15 -5.12
N ILE A 6 -13.42 7.30 -4.51
CA ILE A 6 -12.10 7.93 -4.41
C ILE A 6 -10.97 6.94 -4.09
N TYR A 7 -11.23 6.03 -3.16
CA TYR A 7 -10.29 5.00 -2.74
C TYR A 7 -10.03 3.98 -3.84
N LEU A 8 -11.05 3.59 -4.60
CA LEU A 8 -10.92 2.64 -5.71
C LEU A 8 -10.20 3.25 -6.92
N GLU A 9 -10.43 4.53 -7.23
CA GLU A 9 -9.71 5.21 -8.31
C GLU A 9 -8.22 5.34 -8.02
N VAL A 10 -7.86 5.64 -6.77
CA VAL A 10 -6.45 5.72 -6.35
C VAL A 10 -5.79 4.36 -6.36
N LEU A 11 -6.51 3.31 -5.95
CA LEU A 11 -6.03 1.94 -6.07
C LEU A 11 -5.85 1.50 -7.52
N ARG A 12 -6.79 1.85 -8.41
CA ARG A 12 -6.67 1.61 -9.87
C ARG A 12 -5.44 2.30 -10.44
N TYR A 13 -5.27 3.59 -10.13
CA TYR A 13 -4.11 4.36 -10.58
C TYR A 13 -2.79 3.77 -10.05
N GLY A 14 -2.78 3.31 -8.80
CA GLY A 14 -1.67 2.56 -8.20
C GLY A 14 -1.38 1.25 -8.92
N ALA A 15 -2.40 0.49 -9.29
CA ALA A 15 -2.28 -0.76 -10.03
C ALA A 15 -1.70 -0.56 -11.43
N GLU A 16 -2.11 0.51 -12.12
CA GLU A 16 -1.58 0.90 -13.44
C GLU A 16 -0.10 1.36 -13.36
N ASN A 17 0.38 1.75 -12.17
CA ASN A 17 1.71 2.30 -11.95
C ASN A 17 2.55 1.47 -10.94
N LEU A 18 2.32 0.15 -10.88
CA LEU A 18 3.01 -0.75 -9.94
C LEU A 18 4.54 -0.60 -9.97
N ASN A 19 5.13 -0.46 -11.16
CA ASN A 19 6.59 -0.39 -11.33
C ASN A 19 7.14 1.05 -11.24
N SER A 20 6.33 2.05 -11.62
CA SER A 20 6.75 3.46 -11.67
C SER A 20 6.55 4.18 -10.35
N GLY A 21 5.68 3.65 -9.47
CA GLY A 21 5.27 4.28 -8.23
C GLY A 21 4.35 5.48 -8.47
N VAL A 22 3.65 5.89 -7.42
CA VAL A 22 2.74 7.05 -7.42
C VAL A 22 3.10 7.98 -6.28
N THR A 23 2.87 9.29 -6.44
CA THR A 23 2.96 10.23 -5.32
C THR A 23 1.57 10.53 -4.77
N TYR A 24 1.49 10.97 -3.51
CA TYR A 24 0.22 11.41 -2.92
C TYR A 24 -0.41 12.55 -3.72
N GLU A 25 0.39 13.50 -4.18
CA GLU A 25 -0.10 14.61 -5.01
C GLU A 25 -0.69 14.14 -6.34
N GLN A 26 -0.10 13.12 -6.98
CA GLN A 26 -0.64 12.53 -8.20
C GLN A 26 -1.97 11.81 -7.91
N ALA A 27 -2.04 11.07 -6.79
CA ALA A 27 -3.24 10.40 -6.35
C ALA A 27 -4.38 11.40 -6.07
N ILE A 28 -4.10 12.52 -5.39
CA ILE A 28 -5.06 13.60 -5.11
C ILE A 28 -5.48 14.34 -6.38
N LYS A 29 -4.56 14.57 -7.33
CA LYS A 29 -4.89 15.21 -8.62
C LYS A 29 -5.91 14.39 -9.42
N GLN A 30 -5.89 13.05 -9.29
CA GLN A 30 -6.91 12.19 -9.90
C GLN A 30 -8.30 12.32 -9.27
N LEU A 31 -8.41 12.90 -8.07
CA LEU A 31 -9.68 13.02 -7.35
C LEU A 31 -10.56 14.15 -7.87
N GLY A 32 -10.03 14.98 -8.78
CA GLY A 32 -10.70 16.19 -9.24
C GLY A 32 -10.65 17.27 -8.16
N PHE A 33 -10.33 18.48 -8.62
CA PHE A 33 -10.08 19.68 -7.82
C PHE A 33 -10.91 19.79 -6.54
N ASN A 34 -10.21 19.85 -5.40
CA ASN A 34 -10.65 20.09 -4.03
C ASN A 34 -10.88 18.82 -3.19
N ALA A 35 -9.81 18.07 -2.92
CA ALA A 35 -9.79 17.26 -1.71
C ALA A 35 -10.12 18.17 -0.51
N PRO A 36 -11.18 17.87 0.27
CA PRO A 36 -11.52 18.68 1.43
C PRO A 36 -10.33 18.71 2.39
N GLY A 37 -9.85 19.92 2.72
CA GLY A 37 -8.82 20.06 3.75
C GLY A 37 -9.33 19.66 5.14
N GLY A 38 -8.42 19.54 6.10
CA GLY A 38 -8.76 19.21 7.49
C GLY A 38 -8.84 17.70 7.72
N ASP A 39 -9.91 17.22 8.37
CA ASP A 39 -10.01 15.83 8.82
C ASP A 39 -9.98 14.83 7.66
N PHE A 40 -10.61 15.16 6.53
CA PHE A 40 -10.59 14.31 5.35
C PHE A 40 -9.17 14.07 4.85
N GLU A 41 -8.36 15.12 4.72
CA GLU A 41 -6.97 15.02 4.29
C GLU A 41 -6.14 14.16 5.26
N LEU A 42 -6.39 14.25 6.56
CA LEU A 42 -5.73 13.43 7.56
C LEU A 42 -6.11 11.94 7.41
N TYR A 43 -7.41 11.63 7.31
CA TYR A 43 -7.87 10.26 7.12
C TYR A 43 -7.44 9.66 5.79
N PHE A 44 -7.45 10.46 4.72
CA PHE A 44 -7.04 10.03 3.40
C PHE A 44 -5.53 9.79 3.32
N ASN A 45 -4.70 10.68 3.91
CA ASN A 45 -3.27 10.43 4.08
C ASN A 45 -3.02 9.12 4.83
N ASN A 46 -3.71 8.92 5.95
CA ASN A 46 -3.54 7.71 6.73
C ASN A 46 -3.87 6.46 5.92
N TRP A 47 -5.03 6.44 5.26
CA TRP A 47 -5.42 5.34 4.39
C TRP A 47 -4.45 5.13 3.23
N PHE A 48 -4.00 6.21 2.57
CA PHE A 48 -3.09 6.13 1.44
C PHE A 48 -1.80 5.44 1.84
N TYR A 49 -1.23 5.85 2.96
CA TYR A 49 0.03 5.30 3.46
C TYR A 49 -0.08 3.92 4.12
N ASP A 50 -1.28 3.45 4.43
CA ASP A 50 -1.52 2.06 4.83
C ASP A 50 -1.60 1.13 3.59
N ASN A 51 -1.89 1.68 2.40
CA ASN A 51 -2.04 0.91 1.16
C ASN A 51 -0.83 1.07 0.22
N PHE A 52 -0.05 2.14 0.37
CA PHE A 52 1.13 2.46 -0.41
C PHE A 52 2.33 2.70 0.50
N HIS A 53 3.43 1.98 0.25
CA HIS A 53 4.64 2.01 1.06
C HIS A 53 5.80 2.64 0.31
N SER A 54 6.75 3.23 1.04
CA SER A 54 8.05 3.61 0.50
C SER A 54 9.13 3.13 1.45
N GLU A 55 10.20 2.57 0.89
CA GLU A 55 11.38 2.17 1.66
C GLU A 55 12.12 3.38 2.27
N HIS A 56 11.88 4.58 1.73
CA HIS A 56 12.69 5.78 1.99
C HIS A 56 11.99 6.79 2.90
N ILE A 57 10.81 6.47 3.47
CA ILE A 57 10.06 7.42 4.28
C ILE A 57 10.10 6.98 5.77
N PRO A 58 10.96 7.59 6.61
CA PRO A 58 11.05 7.31 8.04
C PRO A 58 9.71 7.48 8.77
N VAL A 59 8.90 8.41 8.27
CA VAL A 59 7.55 8.74 8.74
C VAL A 59 6.58 7.54 8.64
N LEU A 60 6.72 6.71 7.59
CA LEU A 60 5.90 5.49 7.42
C LEU A 60 6.36 4.33 8.31
N ARG A 61 7.67 4.23 8.54
CA ARG A 61 8.24 3.28 9.51
C ARG A 61 7.79 3.59 10.94
N LYS A 62 7.66 4.87 11.31
CA LYS A 62 7.15 5.29 12.64
C LYS A 62 5.70 4.89 12.87
N LYS A 63 4.84 5.00 11.84
CA LYS A 63 3.44 4.61 11.93
C LYS A 63 3.25 3.10 12.16
N HIS A 64 4.14 2.28 11.60
CA HIS A 64 4.07 0.83 11.77
C HIS A 64 4.52 0.36 13.16
N ASN A 65 5.40 1.11 13.83
CA ASN A 65 5.99 0.72 15.12
C ASN A 65 5.39 1.44 16.34
N GLU A 66 4.83 2.66 16.21
CA GLU A 66 4.63 3.52 17.39
C GLU A 66 3.25 4.22 17.50
N ASN A 67 2.26 3.95 16.62
CA ASN A 67 0.95 4.63 16.64
C ASN A 67 1.05 6.18 16.64
N VAL A 68 2.08 6.74 15.99
CA VAL A 68 2.33 8.18 15.99
C VAL A 68 1.48 8.86 14.91
N ILE A 69 0.77 9.94 15.29
CA ILE A 69 0.08 10.83 14.36
C ILE A 69 1.15 11.68 13.66
N LEU A 70 1.18 11.62 12.33
CA LEU A 70 2.15 12.35 11.51
C LEU A 70 1.89 13.86 11.59
N SER A 71 2.95 14.65 11.74
CA SER A 71 2.83 16.12 11.66
C SER A 71 2.55 16.57 10.22
N ARG A 72 2.11 17.82 10.04
CA ARG A 72 1.90 18.38 8.70
C ARG A 72 3.21 18.50 7.92
N GLU A 73 4.32 18.77 8.60
CA GLU A 73 5.65 18.82 7.98
C GLU A 73 6.08 17.43 7.48
N ASP A 74 5.87 16.37 8.28
CA ASP A 74 6.17 14.99 7.90
C ASP A 74 5.39 14.54 6.66
N LEU A 75 4.11 14.93 6.58
CA LEU A 75 3.26 14.64 5.44
C LEU A 75 3.71 15.39 4.18
N LYS A 76 4.18 16.64 4.30
CA LYS A 76 4.68 17.41 3.16
C LYS A 76 5.87 16.74 2.48
N GLU A 77 6.83 16.25 3.26
CA GLU A 77 7.99 15.54 2.74
C GLU A 77 7.55 14.23 2.06
N ALA A 78 6.71 13.44 2.73
CA ALA A 78 6.21 12.17 2.22
C ALA A 78 5.34 12.30 0.96
N ASN A 79 4.58 13.40 0.81
CA ASN A 79 3.64 13.61 -0.30
C ASN A 79 4.33 13.77 -1.66
N SER A 80 5.58 14.23 -1.64
CA SER A 80 6.41 14.43 -2.84
C SER A 80 7.13 13.16 -3.29
N GLN A 81 7.21 12.15 -2.42
CA GLN A 81 7.95 10.92 -2.67
C GLN A 81 7.10 9.89 -3.40
N LYS A 82 7.77 9.07 -4.20
CA LYS A 82 7.13 7.91 -4.83
C LYS A 82 6.91 6.82 -3.79
N VAL A 83 5.68 6.34 -3.75
CA VAL A 83 5.25 5.18 -2.98
C VAL A 83 4.76 4.09 -3.94
N PHE A 84 4.88 2.85 -3.49
CA PHE A 84 4.52 1.67 -4.24
C PHE A 84 3.35 0.97 -3.58
N MET A 85 2.40 0.51 -4.39
CA MET A 85 1.23 -0.16 -3.86
C MET A 85 1.64 -1.47 -3.16
N THR A 86 1.11 -1.67 -1.96
CA THR A 86 1.31 -2.93 -1.23
C THR A 86 0.58 -4.07 -1.92
N SER A 87 1.05 -5.31 -1.77
CA SER A 87 0.36 -6.48 -2.31
C SER A 87 -1.07 -6.60 -1.79
N ASN A 88 -1.31 -6.27 -0.51
CA ASN A 88 -2.65 -6.27 0.09
C ASN A 88 -3.59 -5.27 -0.60
N ALA A 89 -3.11 -4.06 -0.87
CA ALA A 89 -3.88 -3.04 -1.59
C ALA A 89 -4.18 -3.47 -3.04
N TYR A 90 -3.22 -4.10 -3.72
CA TYR A 90 -3.44 -4.69 -5.06
C TYR A 90 -4.54 -5.76 -5.04
N PHE A 91 -4.50 -6.68 -4.08
CA PHE A 91 -5.52 -7.74 -3.98
C PHE A 91 -6.91 -7.18 -3.65
N LYS A 92 -7.00 -6.18 -2.78
CA LYS A 92 -8.25 -5.47 -2.50
C LYS A 92 -8.80 -4.85 -3.78
N TYR A 93 -7.97 -4.14 -4.54
CA TYR A 93 -8.36 -3.56 -5.83
C TYR A 93 -8.94 -4.61 -6.78
N MET A 94 -8.23 -5.71 -7.02
CA MET A 94 -8.68 -6.80 -7.90
C MET A 94 -10.01 -7.40 -7.43
N SER A 95 -10.19 -7.59 -6.13
CA SER A 95 -11.45 -8.07 -5.57
C SER A 95 -12.62 -7.11 -5.80
N TYR A 96 -12.37 -5.79 -5.85
CA TYR A 96 -13.41 -4.78 -6.08
C TYR A 96 -13.68 -4.53 -7.56
N SER A 97 -12.68 -4.63 -8.43
CA SER A 97 -12.86 -4.50 -9.88
C SER A 97 -13.59 -5.69 -10.50
N GLY A 98 -13.72 -6.79 -9.74
CA GLY A 98 -14.29 -8.04 -10.24
C GLY A 98 -13.35 -8.76 -11.21
N ASP A 99 -12.12 -8.28 -11.33
CA ASP A 99 -11.07 -8.96 -12.08
C ASP A 99 -10.63 -10.17 -11.25
N ASN A 100 -10.76 -11.37 -11.81
CA ASN A 100 -10.22 -12.57 -11.19
C ASN A 100 -8.73 -12.36 -10.94
N ILE A 101 -8.26 -12.66 -9.71
CA ILE A 101 -6.83 -12.67 -9.40
C ILE A 101 -6.14 -13.54 -10.46
N PRO A 102 -5.13 -13.01 -11.20
CA PRO A 102 -4.47 -13.77 -12.23
C PRO A 102 -3.93 -15.06 -11.61
N ARG A 103 -4.13 -16.18 -12.30
CA ARG A 103 -3.69 -17.49 -11.82
C ARG A 103 -2.22 -17.49 -11.41
N GLU A 104 -1.40 -16.73 -12.13
CA GLU A 104 0.03 -16.51 -11.87
C GLU A 104 0.29 -15.84 -10.52
N THR A 105 -0.50 -14.82 -10.16
CA THR A 105 -0.39 -14.14 -8.86
C THR A 105 -0.76 -15.07 -7.72
N MET A 106 -1.80 -15.90 -7.90
CA MET A 106 -2.20 -16.91 -6.92
C MET A 106 -1.12 -17.98 -6.72
N ILE A 107 -0.52 -18.47 -7.82
CA ILE A 107 0.60 -19.42 -7.78
C ILE A 107 1.80 -18.79 -7.06
N SER A 108 2.12 -17.54 -7.36
CA SER A 108 3.22 -16.82 -6.70
C SER A 108 3.00 -16.68 -5.20
N LEU A 109 1.76 -16.42 -4.77
CA LEU A 109 1.39 -16.33 -3.35
C LEU A 109 1.54 -17.69 -2.64
N ILE A 110 1.13 -18.77 -3.30
CA ILE A 110 1.28 -20.14 -2.77
C ILE A 110 2.76 -20.48 -2.63
N LEU A 111 3.58 -20.19 -3.64
CA LEU A 111 5.02 -20.44 -3.61
C LEU A 111 5.73 -19.63 -2.53
N ALA A 112 5.39 -18.34 -2.40
CA ALA A 112 5.93 -17.48 -1.34
C ALA A 112 5.55 -18.00 0.06
N SER A 113 4.29 -18.41 0.24
CA SER A 113 3.81 -18.98 1.50
C SER A 113 4.49 -20.30 1.83
N ALA A 114 4.64 -21.20 0.85
CA ALA A 114 5.34 -22.47 1.02
C ALA A 114 6.82 -22.28 1.36
N SER A 115 7.50 -21.33 0.70
CA SER A 115 8.90 -20.99 0.98
C SER A 115 9.09 -20.52 2.42
N LEU A 116 8.18 -19.67 2.93
CA LEU A 116 8.21 -19.22 4.31
C LEU A 116 8.06 -20.38 5.31
N VAL A 117 7.13 -21.30 5.07
CA VAL A 117 6.92 -22.48 5.93
C VAL A 117 8.16 -23.38 5.95
N ILE A 118 8.75 -23.64 4.78
CA ILE A 118 9.99 -24.44 4.67
C ILE A 118 11.13 -23.76 5.44
N SER A 119 11.29 -22.45 5.30
CA SER A 119 12.32 -21.68 5.99
C SER A 119 12.18 -21.77 7.52
N ILE A 120 10.95 -21.63 8.04
CA ILE A 120 10.66 -21.80 9.47
C ILE A 120 10.95 -23.22 9.94
N ALA A 121 10.57 -24.24 9.17
CA ALA A 121 10.81 -25.64 9.51
C ALA A 121 12.31 -25.97 9.58
N ILE A 122 13.10 -25.45 8.64
CA ILE A 122 14.57 -25.60 8.65
C ILE A 122 15.17 -24.92 9.88
N TYR A 123 14.74 -23.69 10.18
CA TYR A 123 15.23 -22.95 11.35
C TYR A 123 14.95 -23.70 12.66
N LEU A 124 13.72 -24.21 12.85
CA LEU A 124 13.36 -24.99 14.03
C LEU A 124 14.14 -26.31 14.12
N PHE A 125 14.38 -26.98 13.00
CA PHE A 125 15.18 -28.22 12.96
C PHE A 125 16.63 -27.98 13.41
N ILE A 126 17.25 -26.87 12.97
CA ILE A 126 18.59 -26.49 13.41
C ILE A 126 18.59 -26.21 14.92
N LEU A 127 17.60 -25.47 15.43
CA LEU A 127 17.49 -25.10 16.85
C LEU A 127 17.32 -26.30 17.80
N ILE A 128 16.67 -27.38 17.35
CA ILE A 128 16.51 -28.61 18.14
C ILE A 128 17.81 -29.45 18.15
N ARG A 129 18.66 -29.29 17.13
CA ARG A 129 19.90 -30.06 16.93
C ARG A 129 21.15 -29.39 17.53
N VAL A 130 21.06 -28.13 17.93
CA VAL A 130 22.08 -27.36 18.65
C VAL A 130 21.78 -27.41 20.15
#